data_AF-A0A1X7N4S5-F1
#
_entry.id   AF-A0A1X7N4S5-F1
#
_cell.length_a   1.000
_cell.length_b   1.000
_cell.length_c   1.000
_cell.angle_alpha   90.00
_cell.angle_beta   90.00
_cell.angle_gamma   90.00
#
_symmetry.space_group_name_H-M   'P 1'
#
loop_
_entity.id
_entity.type
_entity.pdbx_description
1 polymer ?
#
loop_
_entity_poly.entity_id
_entity_poly.type
_entity_poly.pdbx_seq_one_letter_code
_entity_poly.pdbx_strand_id
1 'polypeptide(L)'
;MTGIRHLALAAVAATAAFVPAARADCVICANSIVMNEDLADCFLQKYADPAAISGDMVAVDLSRCEKSRSVVLALPEPKAAFEEPDTKFLLSRGQVECLKDKLQSDEIDLDPSARIDLGACR
;
A
#
# COMPACT_ATOMS: atom_id res chain seq x y z
N MET A 1 27.68 69.29 -20.23
CA MET A 1 26.34 68.77 -20.53
C MET A 1 26.38 67.26 -20.35
N THR A 2 25.62 66.80 -19.36
CA THR A 2 24.97 65.50 -19.10
C THR A 2 25.00 64.47 -20.25
N GLY A 3 25.12 63.15 -20.07
CA GLY A 3 25.06 62.30 -18.88
C GLY A 3 25.16 60.82 -19.32
N ILE A 4 25.75 59.99 -18.47
CA ILE A 4 25.94 58.55 -18.70
C ILE A 4 24.61 57.84 -18.36
N ARG A 5 23.98 57.22 -19.36
CA ARG A 5 22.75 56.44 -19.19
C ARG A 5 23.12 54.99 -18.87
N HIS A 6 22.98 54.63 -17.61
CA HIS A 6 23.01 53.24 -17.15
C HIS A 6 21.78 52.48 -17.69
N LEU A 7 22.01 51.51 -18.57
CA LEU A 7 21.01 50.51 -18.94
C LEU A 7 21.19 49.30 -18.03
N ALA A 8 20.45 49.29 -16.92
CA ALA A 8 20.31 48.12 -16.07
C ALA A 8 19.33 47.14 -16.73
N LEU A 9 19.84 46.06 -17.34
CA LEU A 9 19.02 44.91 -17.70
C LEU A 9 18.74 44.10 -16.43
N ALA A 10 17.50 44.15 -15.95
CA ALA A 10 17.02 43.29 -14.89
C ALA A 10 16.83 41.86 -15.43
N ALA A 11 17.70 40.94 -15.01
CA ALA A 11 17.50 39.51 -15.24
C ALA A 11 16.43 39.00 -14.26
N VAL A 12 15.21 38.79 -14.74
CA VAL A 12 14.16 38.10 -13.97
C VAL A 12 14.47 36.60 -14.02
N ALA A 13 15.18 36.10 -13.02
CA ALA A 13 15.32 34.68 -12.79
C ALA A 13 13.98 34.13 -12.28
N ALA A 14 13.17 33.57 -13.17
CA ALA A 14 12.01 32.77 -12.82
C ALA A 14 12.51 31.45 -12.22
N THR A 15 12.73 31.43 -10.91
CA THR A 15 12.92 30.19 -10.16
C THR A 15 11.60 29.43 -10.17
N ALA A 16 11.47 28.50 -11.12
CA ALA A 16 10.45 27.46 -11.05
C ALA A 16 10.73 26.64 -9.78
N ALA A 17 10.00 26.96 -8.71
CA ALA A 17 9.98 26.13 -7.52
C ALA A 17 9.39 24.78 -7.94
N PHE A 18 10.25 23.77 -8.10
CA PHE A 18 9.83 22.39 -8.07
C PHE A 18 9.25 22.16 -6.68
N VAL A 19 7.92 22.26 -6.58
CA VAL A 19 7.21 21.77 -5.40
C VAL A 19 7.38 20.25 -5.46
N PRO A 20 8.13 19.62 -4.54
CA PRO A 20 8.01 18.18 -4.41
C PRO A 20 6.54 17.94 -4.10
N ALA A 21 5.84 17.16 -4.93
CA ALA A 21 4.51 16.71 -4.60
C ALA A 21 4.62 16.11 -3.20
N ALA A 22 4.00 16.77 -2.22
CA ALA A 22 3.93 16.25 -0.87
C ALA A 22 3.39 14.84 -1.04
N ARG A 23 4.23 13.84 -0.73
CA ARG A 23 3.74 12.49 -0.50
C ARG A 23 2.79 12.69 0.65
N ALA A 24 1.49 12.76 0.36
CA ALA A 24 0.49 12.53 1.36
C ALA A 24 0.98 11.27 2.08
N ASP A 25 1.15 11.34 3.39
CA ASP A 25 1.35 10.15 4.21
C ASP A 25 0.15 9.26 3.90
N CYS A 26 0.34 8.36 2.94
CA CYS A 26 -0.73 7.62 2.34
C CYS A 26 -0.94 6.45 3.28
N VAL A 27 -1.76 6.70 4.31
CA VAL A 27 -2.19 5.72 5.32
C VAL A 27 -2.74 4.45 4.67
N ILE A 28 -3.08 4.49 3.37
CA ILE A 28 -3.69 3.41 2.62
C ILE A 28 -2.83 2.96 1.39
N CYS A 29 -1.78 3.69 0.98
CA CYS A 29 -0.84 3.20 -0.05
C CYS A 29 0.17 2.26 0.62
N ALA A 30 -0.22 1.01 0.78
CA ALA A 30 0.57 0.07 1.57
C ALA A 30 1.85 -0.33 0.80
N ASN A 31 3.01 0.13 1.30
CA ASN A 31 4.29 -0.49 0.94
C ASN A 31 4.44 -1.86 1.61
N SER A 32 3.62 -2.18 2.60
CA SER A 32 3.54 -3.51 3.21
C SER A 32 2.18 -3.68 3.85
N ILE A 33 1.69 -4.92 3.90
CA ILE A 33 0.43 -5.28 4.57
C ILE A 33 0.65 -6.45 5.51
N VAL A 34 -0.18 -6.58 6.53
CA VAL A 34 -0.25 -7.74 7.41
C VAL A 34 -1.38 -8.64 6.90
N MET A 35 -1.07 -9.91 6.66
CA MET A 35 -1.98 -10.88 6.06
C MET A 35 -2.01 -12.15 6.89
N ASN A 36 -3.12 -12.88 6.86
CA ASN A 36 -3.21 -14.26 7.34
C ASN A 36 -3.80 -15.15 6.23
N GLU A 37 -3.87 -16.46 6.50
CA GLU A 37 -4.39 -17.43 5.52
C GLU A 37 -5.83 -17.12 5.06
N ASP A 38 -6.73 -16.77 5.99
CA ASP A 38 -8.14 -16.50 5.67
C ASP A 38 -8.30 -15.28 4.73
N LEU A 39 -7.54 -14.22 4.99
CA LEU A 39 -7.56 -13.01 4.18
C LEU A 39 -6.85 -13.23 2.84
N ALA A 40 -5.77 -14.02 2.80
CA ALA A 40 -5.06 -14.39 1.57
C ALA A 40 -5.96 -15.18 0.62
N ASP A 41 -6.66 -16.21 1.12
CA ASP A 41 -7.62 -16.99 0.34
C ASP A 41 -8.74 -16.10 -0.23
N CYS A 42 -9.25 -15.17 0.58
CA CYS A 42 -10.30 -14.27 0.13
C CYS A 42 -9.80 -13.26 -0.91
N PHE A 43 -8.56 -12.78 -0.74
CA PHE A 43 -7.91 -11.91 -1.71
C PHE A 43 -7.78 -12.61 -3.06
N LEU A 44 -7.24 -13.84 -3.09
CA LEU A 44 -7.09 -14.62 -4.31
C LEU A 44 -8.45 -14.91 -4.97
N GLN A 45 -9.51 -15.19 -4.20
CA GLN A 45 -10.85 -15.38 -4.77
C GLN A 45 -11.44 -14.13 -5.41
N LYS A 46 -11.19 -12.94 -4.84
CA LYS A 46 -11.81 -11.69 -5.28
C LYS A 46 -11.00 -10.91 -6.32
N TYR A 47 -9.67 -11.01 -6.27
CA TYR A 47 -8.76 -10.14 -7.01
C TYR A 47 -7.76 -10.90 -7.90
N ALA A 48 -7.84 -12.23 -7.99
CA ALA A 48 -6.92 -12.99 -8.86
C ALA A 48 -7.14 -12.76 -10.37
N ASP A 49 -8.28 -12.20 -10.78
CA ASP A 49 -8.51 -11.81 -12.16
C ASP A 49 -8.09 -10.34 -12.39
N PRO A 50 -6.92 -10.07 -12.99
CA PRO A 50 -6.46 -8.71 -13.26
C PRO A 50 -7.36 -7.97 -14.26
N ALA A 51 -8.15 -8.68 -15.08
CA ALA A 51 -9.11 -8.05 -15.98
C ALA A 51 -10.33 -7.47 -15.24
N ALA A 52 -10.64 -8.00 -14.04
CA ALA A 52 -11.67 -7.46 -13.16
C ALA A 52 -11.23 -6.16 -12.46
N ILE A 53 -9.94 -5.80 -12.57
CA ILE A 53 -9.35 -4.66 -11.88
C ILE A 53 -9.22 -3.47 -12.85
N SER A 54 -10.21 -2.59 -12.82
CA SER A 54 -10.20 -1.33 -13.58
C SER A 54 -9.51 -0.20 -12.82
N GLY A 55 -8.70 0.61 -13.50
CA GLY A 55 -8.00 1.77 -12.93
C GLY A 55 -6.57 1.49 -12.45
N ASP A 56 -5.85 2.54 -12.08
CA ASP A 56 -4.43 2.44 -11.67
C ASP A 56 -4.26 2.07 -10.18
N MET A 57 -5.32 2.27 -9.40
CA MET A 57 -5.39 2.00 -7.96
C MET A 57 -6.61 1.12 -7.65
N VAL A 58 -6.44 0.21 -6.70
CA VAL A 58 -7.40 -0.83 -6.34
C VAL A 58 -7.68 -0.73 -4.86
N ALA A 59 -8.93 -0.46 -4.50
CA ALA A 59 -9.40 -0.51 -3.12
C ALA A 59 -9.71 -1.97 -2.74
N VAL A 60 -8.84 -2.53 -1.90
CA VAL A 60 -8.99 -3.89 -1.40
C VAL A 60 -9.76 -3.84 -0.08
N ASP A 61 -10.96 -4.43 -0.06
CA ASP A 61 -11.77 -4.61 1.15
C ASP A 61 -11.99 -6.10 1.44
N LEU A 62 -11.34 -6.56 2.50
CA LEU A 62 -11.40 -7.91 3.05
C LEU A 62 -12.15 -7.97 4.39
N SER A 63 -12.82 -6.90 4.83
CA SER A 63 -13.57 -6.88 6.10
C SER A 63 -14.74 -7.88 6.15
N ARG A 64 -15.14 -8.41 5.00
CA ARG A 64 -16.15 -9.50 4.87
C ARG A 64 -15.53 -10.89 4.79
N CYS A 65 -14.20 -10.98 4.80
CA CYS A 65 -13.43 -12.20 4.64
C CYS A 65 -12.92 -12.75 5.97
N GLU A 66 -12.93 -11.94 7.03
CA GLU A 66 -12.63 -12.41 8.38
C GLU A 66 -13.59 -13.54 8.72
N LYS A 67 -13.10 -14.78 8.63
CA LYS A 67 -13.78 -15.89 9.28
C LYS A 67 -13.63 -15.60 10.76
N SER A 68 -14.75 -15.32 11.40
CA SER A 68 -14.80 -15.26 12.85
C SER A 68 -14.20 -16.57 13.35
N ARG A 69 -12.97 -16.52 13.86
CA ARG A 69 -12.51 -17.50 14.84
C ARG A 69 -13.52 -17.35 15.96
N SER A 70 -14.58 -18.18 15.91
CA SER A 70 -15.68 -18.21 16.86
C SER A 70 -15.04 -18.08 18.22
N VAL A 71 -15.45 -17.07 18.98
CA VAL A 71 -14.85 -16.69 20.25
C VAL A 71 -14.77 -17.93 21.14
N VAL A 72 -13.65 -18.65 21.07
CA VAL A 72 -13.26 -19.55 22.13
C VAL A 72 -12.77 -18.58 23.19
N LEU A 73 -13.58 -18.39 24.22
CA LEU A 73 -13.21 -17.77 25.49
C LEU A 73 -12.15 -18.66 26.16
N ALA A 74 -11.02 -18.89 25.49
CA ALA A 74 -9.82 -19.38 26.13
C ALA A 74 -9.19 -18.18 26.80
N LEU A 75 -9.01 -18.31 28.11
CA LEU A 75 -8.29 -17.39 28.99
C LEU A 75 -7.06 -16.80 28.26
N PRO A 76 -6.73 -15.51 28.47
CA PRO A 76 -5.57 -14.92 27.84
C PRO A 76 -4.31 -15.58 28.43
N GLU A 77 -3.83 -16.64 27.78
CA GLU A 77 -2.40 -16.89 27.75
C GLU A 77 -1.75 -15.64 27.15
N PRO A 78 -0.59 -15.19 27.65
CA PRO A 78 0.12 -14.07 27.05
C PRO A 78 0.51 -14.48 25.63
N LYS A 79 -0.38 -14.22 24.68
CA LYS A 79 -0.16 -14.45 23.26
C LYS A 79 1.08 -13.65 22.90
N ALA A 80 2.04 -14.31 22.27
CA ALA A 80 3.05 -13.62 21.50
C ALA A 80 2.35 -12.50 20.69
N ALA A 81 2.92 -11.31 20.69
CA ALA A 81 2.32 -10.16 20.04
C ALA A 81 2.31 -10.38 18.52
N PHE A 82 1.29 -11.07 18.03
CA PHE A 82 1.03 -11.22 16.61
C PHE A 82 0.36 -9.97 16.10
N GLU A 83 0.77 -9.52 14.92
CA GLU A 83 0.24 -8.29 14.33
C GLU A 83 -1.15 -8.55 13.74
N GLU A 84 -2.07 -7.61 13.95
CA GLU A 84 -3.44 -7.74 13.47
C GLU A 84 -3.47 -7.65 11.93
N PRO A 85 -4.13 -8.60 11.22
CA PRO A 85 -4.22 -8.55 9.77
C PRO A 85 -4.94 -7.31 9.23
N ASP A 86 -4.42 -6.76 8.14
CA ASP A 86 -5.01 -5.61 7.47
C ASP A 86 -6.22 -6.04 6.64
N THR A 87 -7.38 -5.45 6.94
CA THR A 87 -8.63 -5.76 6.20
C THR A 87 -8.92 -4.78 5.08
N LYS A 88 -8.29 -3.60 5.06
CA LYS A 88 -8.55 -2.54 4.08
C LYS A 88 -7.29 -1.81 3.68
N PHE A 89 -7.00 -1.76 2.38
CA PHE A 89 -5.81 -1.11 1.85
C PHE A 89 -5.98 -0.74 0.37
N LEU A 90 -5.08 0.08 -0.18
CA LEU A 90 -5.05 0.51 -1.57
C LEU A 90 -3.75 0.04 -2.19
N LEU A 91 -3.86 -0.66 -3.31
CA LEU A 91 -2.71 -1.15 -4.08
C LEU A 91 -2.75 -0.58 -5.49
N SER A 92 -1.60 -0.36 -6.09
CA SER A 92 -1.53 -0.21 -7.55
C SER A 92 -1.89 -1.54 -8.23
N ARG A 93 -2.22 -1.51 -9.52
CA ARG A 93 -2.42 -2.76 -10.29
C ARG A 93 -1.21 -3.71 -10.18
N GLY A 94 0.01 -3.18 -10.35
CA GLY A 94 1.24 -3.97 -10.24
C GLY A 94 1.45 -4.57 -8.85
N GLN A 95 1.03 -3.86 -7.79
CA GLN A 95 1.05 -4.37 -6.43
C GLN A 95 0.02 -5.48 -6.19
N VAL A 96 -1.15 -5.44 -6.84
CA VAL A 96 -2.14 -6.54 -6.77
C VAL A 96 -1.61 -7.80 -7.43
N GLU A 97 -1.04 -7.68 -8.64
CA GLU A 97 -0.45 -8.80 -9.35
C GLU A 97 0.70 -9.43 -8.55
N CYS A 98 1.60 -8.59 -8.04
CA CYS A 98 2.72 -9.03 -7.21
C CYS A 98 2.29 -9.68 -5.90
N LEU A 99 1.26 -9.13 -5.23
CA LEU A 99 0.71 -9.73 -4.02
C LEU A 99 0.10 -11.11 -4.33
N LYS A 100 -0.66 -11.22 -5.43
CA LYS A 100 -1.21 -12.51 -5.88
C LYS A 100 -0.09 -13.53 -6.09
N ASP A 101 0.97 -13.17 -6.80
CA ASP A 101 2.09 -14.08 -7.07
C ASP A 101 2.82 -14.49 -5.77
N LYS A 102 3.03 -13.55 -4.84
CA LYS A 102 3.63 -13.81 -3.51
C LYS A 102 2.78 -14.74 -2.65
N LEU A 103 1.45 -14.62 -2.70
CA LEU A 103 0.53 -15.50 -1.96
C LEU A 103 0.42 -16.89 -2.58
N GLN A 104 0.85 -17.06 -3.84
CA GLN A 104 0.87 -18.34 -4.54
C GLN A 104 2.24 -19.04 -4.47
N SER A 105 3.31 -18.31 -4.13
CA SER A 105 4.58 -18.94 -3.77
C SER A 105 4.51 -19.35 -2.30
N ASP A 106 4.71 -20.64 -2.00
CA ASP A 106 4.65 -21.19 -0.63
C ASP A 106 5.80 -20.67 0.28
N GLU A 107 6.35 -19.49 0.00
CA GLU A 107 7.50 -18.87 0.66
C GLU A 107 7.12 -18.03 1.88
N ILE A 108 5.82 -17.73 2.06
CA ILE A 108 5.31 -16.87 3.14
C ILE A 108 4.49 -17.72 4.10
N ASP A 109 4.96 -17.84 5.35
CA ASP A 109 4.18 -18.43 6.44
C ASP A 109 3.18 -17.40 6.98
N LEU A 110 1.89 -17.69 6.86
CA LEU A 110 0.79 -16.79 7.20
C LEU A 110 0.09 -17.13 8.53
N ASP A 111 0.53 -18.16 9.27
CA ASP A 111 -0.05 -18.52 10.57
C ASP A 111 0.79 -17.95 11.74
N PRO A 112 0.21 -17.11 12.62
CA PRO A 112 -1.16 -16.58 12.58
C PRO A 112 -1.33 -15.32 11.73
N SER A 113 -0.23 -14.64 11.40
CA SER A 113 -0.16 -13.52 10.45
C SER A 113 1.28 -13.21 10.06
N ALA A 114 1.47 -12.61 8.89
CA ALA A 114 2.77 -12.16 8.40
C ALA A 114 2.68 -10.79 7.71
N ARG A 115 3.74 -10.00 7.87
CA ARG A 115 3.92 -8.75 7.12
C ARG A 115 4.55 -9.04 5.76
N ILE A 116 3.86 -8.66 4.70
CA ILE A 116 4.28 -8.82 3.31
C ILE A 116 4.75 -7.46 2.80
N ASP A 117 6.01 -7.37 2.36
CA ASP A 117 6.54 -6.17 1.69
C ASP A 117 6.11 -6.13 0.21
N LEU A 118 5.54 -4.99 -0.16
CA LEU A 118 5.06 -4.61 -1.49
C LEU A 118 5.83 -3.41 -2.06
N GLY A 119 6.82 -2.86 -1.35
CA GLY A 119 7.62 -1.74 -1.84
C GLY A 119 8.47 -2.08 -3.07
N ALA A 120 8.80 -3.36 -3.24
CA ALA A 120 9.46 -3.90 -4.42
C ALA A 120 8.50 -4.19 -5.60
N CYS A 121 7.19 -4.22 -5.34
CA CYS A 121 6.16 -4.44 -6.36
C CYS A 121 5.84 -3.10 -7.05
N ARG A 122 6.19 -2.95 -8.33
CA ARG A 122 5.94 -1.74 -9.12
C ARG A 122 5.11 -2.03 -10.35
#